data_AF-A0A966Q5I7-F1
#
_entry.id   AF-A0A966Q5I7-F1
#
_cell.length_a   1.000
_cell.length_b   1.000
_cell.length_c   1.000
_cell.angle_alpha   90.00
_cell.angle_beta   90.00
_cell.angle_gamma   90.00
#
_symmetry.space_group_name_H-M   'P 1'
#
loop_
_entity.id
_entity.type
_entity.pdbx_description
1 polymer ?
#
loop_
_entity_poly.entity_id
_entity_poly.type
_entity_poly.pdbx_seq_one_letter_code
_entity_poly.pdbx_strand_id
1 'polypeptide(L)'
;MGALLLLGWVMSVQAEPEGDYDVYGGWKKIQGKKTGFFHTEKVNGKWWIISPEGNVFFSKGVNSVHPPKKESFGGTDADKAAESLKEWGMNTAGCWSDPDLLRLKVVVALRPKTTVAGNKSFPDVFDPGWKSAVERNAQKECSPFRNDPWVLGYFTD
;
A
#
# COMPACT_ATOMS: atom_id res chain seq x y z
N MET A 1 56.61 -12.26 5.35
CA MET A 1 55.38 -12.72 4.68
C MET A 1 54.20 -12.14 5.43
N GLY A 2 53.64 -11.05 4.92
CA GLY A 2 52.52 -10.33 5.55
C GLY A 2 51.18 -10.93 5.09
N ALA A 3 50.29 -11.18 6.04
CA ALA A 3 48.91 -11.52 5.75
C ALA A 3 48.10 -10.22 5.64
N LEU A 4 47.58 -9.92 4.45
CA LEU A 4 46.57 -8.88 4.24
C LEU A 4 45.22 -9.41 4.75
N LEU A 5 44.64 -8.72 5.73
CA LEU A 5 43.24 -8.86 6.10
C LEU A 5 42.41 -7.90 5.23
N LEU A 6 41.63 -8.46 4.31
CA LEU A 6 40.57 -7.73 3.59
C LEU A 6 39.32 -7.69 4.49
N LEU A 7 39.16 -6.60 5.23
CA LEU A 7 37.91 -6.25 5.91
C LEU A 7 36.95 -5.68 4.85
N GLY A 8 36.02 -6.52 4.41
CA GLY A 8 34.89 -6.09 3.58
C GLY A 8 33.98 -5.15 4.36
N TRP A 9 33.83 -3.93 3.85
CA TRP A 9 32.86 -2.96 4.36
C TRP A 9 31.45 -3.48 4.08
N VAL A 10 30.76 -3.94 5.12
CA VAL A 10 29.31 -4.05 5.08
C VAL A 10 28.76 -2.64 5.07
N MET A 11 28.18 -2.22 3.94
CA MET A 11 27.36 -1.01 3.88
C MET A 11 26.18 -1.21 4.82
N SER A 12 26.26 -0.67 6.03
CA SER A 12 25.11 -0.52 6.91
C SER A 12 24.07 0.30 6.16
N VAL A 13 22.87 -0.24 5.97
CA VAL A 13 21.70 0.55 5.58
C VAL A 13 21.52 1.61 6.67
N GLN A 14 21.82 2.86 6.33
CA GLN A 14 21.57 3.98 7.23
C GLN A 14 20.05 4.10 7.40
N ALA A 15 19.60 4.14 8.65
CA ALA A 15 18.21 4.47 8.96
C ALA A 15 17.88 5.82 8.32
N GLU A 16 16.74 5.90 7.65
CA GLU A 16 16.27 7.13 7.01
C GLU A 16 16.16 8.24 8.06
N PRO A 17 16.66 9.46 7.78
CA PRO A 17 16.66 10.55 8.75
C PRO A 17 15.24 10.87 9.21
N GLU A 18 15.03 10.77 10.52
CA GLU A 18 13.77 11.06 11.19
C GLU A 18 13.32 12.49 10.85
N GLY A 19 12.18 12.64 10.20
CA GLY A 19 11.58 13.95 9.87
C GLY A 19 11.47 14.30 8.38
N ASP A 20 12.17 13.60 7.48
CA ASP A 20 12.12 13.87 6.03
C ASP A 20 10.82 13.37 5.36
N TYR A 21 10.09 12.48 6.03
CA TYR A 21 8.85 11.89 5.52
C TYR A 21 7.62 12.34 6.35
N ASP A 22 6.46 12.43 5.72
CA ASP A 22 5.18 12.60 6.39
C ASP A 22 4.66 11.29 7.00
N VAL A 23 3.49 11.35 7.65
CA VAL A 23 2.92 10.20 8.36
C VAL A 23 2.61 9.02 7.44
N TYR A 24 2.38 9.26 6.15
CA TYR A 24 2.08 8.24 5.16
C TYR A 24 3.34 7.70 4.47
N GLY A 25 4.52 8.24 4.79
CA GLY A 25 5.79 7.91 4.12
C GLY A 25 6.07 8.73 2.86
N GLY A 26 5.38 9.86 2.66
CA GLY A 26 5.65 10.81 1.57
C GLY A 26 6.85 11.70 1.87
N TRP A 27 7.76 11.90 0.91
CA TRP A 27 8.99 12.67 1.05
C TRP A 27 8.74 14.17 0.95
N LYS A 28 8.99 14.90 2.04
CA LYS A 28 8.61 16.32 2.21
C LYS A 28 9.38 17.30 1.32
N LYS A 29 10.47 16.89 0.67
CA LYS A 29 11.31 17.77 -0.15
C LYS A 29 10.69 18.11 -1.50
N ILE A 30 9.67 17.39 -1.94
CA ILE A 30 8.90 17.71 -3.14
C ILE A 30 7.41 17.63 -2.79
N GLN A 31 6.70 18.71 -3.08
CA GLN A 31 5.30 18.90 -2.69
C GLN A 31 4.43 19.00 -3.96
N GLY A 32 3.27 18.35 -3.90
CA GLY A 32 2.14 18.54 -4.82
C GLY A 32 0.95 19.14 -4.07
N LYS A 33 -0.26 18.95 -4.61
CA LYS A 33 -1.47 19.45 -3.97
C LYS A 33 -1.87 18.60 -2.77
N LYS A 34 -2.09 19.22 -1.60
CA LYS A 34 -2.71 18.52 -0.46
C LYS A 34 -4.21 18.33 -0.70
N THR A 35 -4.66 17.08 -0.86
CA THR A 35 -6.09 16.75 -1.12
C THR A 35 -6.74 15.94 -0.01
N GLY A 36 -5.96 15.41 0.94
CA GLY A 36 -6.46 14.48 1.96
C GLY A 36 -6.54 13.03 1.48
N PHE A 37 -6.18 12.73 0.23
CA PHE A 37 -6.13 11.37 -0.32
C PHE A 37 -4.91 11.18 -1.22
N PHE A 38 -4.49 9.93 -1.40
CA PHE A 38 -3.51 9.61 -2.43
C PHE A 38 -4.06 9.97 -3.81
N HIS A 39 -3.23 10.59 -4.65
CA HIS A 39 -3.56 10.91 -6.03
C HIS A 39 -2.29 10.99 -6.87
N THR A 40 -2.43 11.17 -8.18
CA THR A 40 -1.28 11.34 -9.08
C THR A 40 -1.16 12.79 -9.51
N GLU A 41 0.07 13.28 -9.59
CA GLU A 41 0.37 14.63 -10.04
C GLU A 41 1.69 14.65 -10.81
N LYS A 42 1.79 15.52 -11.82
CA LYS A 42 3.05 15.77 -12.52
C LYS A 42 3.77 16.96 -11.89
N VAL A 43 4.79 16.70 -11.07
CA VAL A 43 5.61 17.72 -10.38
C VAL A 43 6.99 17.78 -11.03
N ASN A 44 7.45 18.98 -11.41
CA ASN A 44 8.74 19.20 -12.08
C ASN A 44 8.97 18.29 -13.29
N GLY A 45 7.92 18.08 -14.09
CA GLY A 45 7.98 17.27 -15.31
C GLY A 45 7.92 15.75 -15.10
N LYS A 46 7.84 15.25 -13.87
CA LYS A 46 7.77 13.81 -13.54
C LYS A 46 6.43 13.46 -12.88
N TRP A 47 5.92 12.26 -13.17
CA TRP A 47 4.72 11.74 -12.52
C TRP A 47 5.06 11.17 -11.15
N TRP A 48 4.26 11.53 -10.16
CA TRP A 48 4.37 11.07 -8.79
C TRP A 48 3.01 10.63 -8.28
N ILE A 49 3.02 9.70 -7.32
CA ILE A 49 1.94 9.60 -6.36
C ILE A 49 2.17 10.71 -5.34
N ILE A 50 1.12 11.37 -4.89
CA ILE A 50 1.16 12.39 -3.86
C ILE A 50 0.40 11.84 -2.65
N SER A 51 0.99 11.94 -1.46
CA SER A 51 0.38 11.52 -0.19
C SER A 51 -0.81 12.42 0.17
N PRO A 52 -1.68 11.99 1.11
CA PRO A 52 -2.75 12.83 1.64
C PRO A 52 -2.29 14.17 2.22
N GLU A 53 -1.04 14.27 2.69
CA GLU A 53 -0.42 15.51 3.19
C GLU A 53 0.16 16.40 2.08
N GLY A 54 0.17 15.94 0.83
CA GLY A 54 0.65 16.72 -0.31
C GLY A 54 2.13 16.52 -0.64
N ASN A 55 2.78 15.46 -0.15
CA ASN A 55 4.20 15.20 -0.43
C ASN A 55 4.35 14.07 -1.46
N VAL A 56 5.39 14.10 -2.29
CA VAL A 56 5.61 13.00 -3.25
C VAL A 56 5.81 11.67 -2.52
N PHE A 57 5.27 10.61 -3.08
CA PHE A 57 5.23 9.29 -2.48
C PHE A 57 5.72 8.25 -3.47
N PHE A 58 6.57 7.34 -2.98
CA PHE A 58 6.99 6.16 -3.72
C PHE A 58 6.50 4.92 -2.98
N SER A 59 5.56 4.18 -3.59
CA SER A 59 5.01 2.96 -3.02
C SER A 59 6.05 1.84 -3.06
N LYS A 60 6.66 1.53 -1.91
CA LYS A 60 7.62 0.45 -1.73
C LYS A 60 7.03 -0.55 -0.74
N GLY A 61 6.63 -1.71 -1.24
CA GLY A 61 5.81 -2.64 -0.48
C GLY A 61 5.88 -4.10 -0.90
N VAL A 62 5.28 -4.95 -0.09
CA VAL A 62 5.16 -6.41 -0.29
C VAL A 62 3.68 -6.76 -0.46
N ASN A 63 3.37 -7.66 -1.39
CA ASN A 63 2.00 -8.16 -1.60
C ASN A 63 1.65 -9.29 -0.62
N SER A 64 0.35 -9.55 -0.46
CA SER A 64 -0.16 -10.69 0.31
C SER A 64 0.28 -10.71 1.79
N VAL A 65 0.33 -9.53 2.43
CA VAL A 65 0.62 -9.44 3.86
C VAL A 65 -0.61 -9.88 4.64
N HIS A 66 -0.58 -11.13 5.13
CA HIS A 66 -1.65 -11.74 5.92
C HIS A 66 -1.14 -12.12 7.31
N PRO A 67 -1.40 -11.27 8.31
CA PRO A 67 -1.11 -11.62 9.68
C PRO A 67 -2.01 -12.79 10.12
N PRO A 68 -1.48 -13.82 10.80
CA PRO A 68 -2.28 -14.92 11.32
C PRO A 68 -3.44 -14.44 12.19
N LYS A 69 -4.65 -14.89 11.87
CA LYS A 69 -5.86 -14.68 12.68
C LYS A 69 -5.95 -15.76 13.76
N LYS A 70 -5.18 -15.68 14.84
CA LYS A 70 -5.34 -16.65 15.96
C LYS A 70 -5.58 -15.97 17.31
N GLU A 71 -6.72 -16.31 17.89
CA GLU A 71 -7.11 -16.11 19.30
C GLU A 71 -6.22 -16.88 20.31
N SER A 72 -5.12 -17.50 19.89
CA SER A 72 -4.40 -18.49 20.71
C SER A 72 -3.32 -17.92 21.63
N PHE A 73 -2.83 -16.68 21.41
CA PHE A 73 -1.68 -16.16 22.17
C PHE A 73 -1.70 -14.63 22.38
N GLY A 74 -2.87 -14.04 22.67
CA GLY A 74 -2.97 -12.69 23.24
C GLY A 74 -2.14 -11.59 22.56
N GLY A 75 -2.70 -10.94 21.54
CA GLY A 75 -2.06 -9.86 20.75
C GLY A 75 -1.97 -10.25 19.28
N THR A 76 -2.35 -9.34 18.36
CA THR A 76 -2.52 -9.68 16.95
C THR A 76 -1.19 -9.68 16.19
N ASP A 77 -0.88 -10.74 15.46
CA ASP A 77 0.27 -10.77 14.54
C ASP A 77 0.24 -9.64 13.49
N ALA A 78 -0.95 -9.02 13.29
CA ALA A 78 -1.18 -7.58 13.12
C ALA A 78 0.05 -6.67 13.17
N ASP A 79 0.38 -6.35 14.41
CA ASP A 79 1.32 -5.32 14.79
C ASP A 79 2.73 -5.70 14.36
N LYS A 80 3.11 -6.98 14.51
CA LYS A 80 4.41 -7.50 14.08
C LYS A 80 4.61 -7.39 12.57
N ALA A 81 3.57 -7.62 11.77
CA ALA A 81 3.65 -7.45 10.33
C ALA A 81 3.87 -5.98 9.96
N ALA A 82 3.14 -5.06 10.61
CA ALA A 82 3.32 -3.62 10.42
C ALA A 82 4.73 -3.14 10.86
N GLU A 83 5.20 -3.62 12.01
CA GLU A 83 6.56 -3.36 12.52
C GLU A 83 7.62 -3.86 11.54
N SER A 84 7.49 -5.10 11.05
CA SER A 84 8.43 -5.70 10.08
C SER A 84 8.49 -4.88 8.79
N LEU A 85 7.35 -4.45 8.25
CA LEU A 85 7.31 -3.58 7.07
C LEU A 85 8.10 -2.30 7.32
N LYS A 86 7.89 -1.65 8.47
CA LYS A 86 8.59 -0.43 8.85
C LYS A 86 10.10 -0.66 9.03
N GLU A 87 10.51 -1.73 9.70
CA GLU A 87 11.92 -2.10 9.90
C GLU A 87 12.64 -2.35 8.57
N TRP A 88 11.95 -2.93 7.58
CA TRP A 88 12.49 -3.13 6.23
C TRP A 88 12.45 -1.85 5.37
N GLY A 89 12.00 -0.74 5.96
CA GLY A 89 11.83 0.54 5.29
C GLY A 89 10.72 0.55 4.25
N MET A 90 9.80 -0.42 4.26
CA MET A 90 8.61 -0.46 3.41
C MET A 90 7.57 0.52 3.95
N ASN A 91 6.83 1.15 3.03
CA ASN A 91 5.79 2.12 3.37
C ASN A 91 4.41 1.71 2.84
N THR A 92 4.28 0.54 2.24
CA THR A 92 3.02 0.06 1.65
C THR A 92 2.85 -1.44 1.86
N ALA A 93 1.67 -1.87 2.29
CA ALA A 93 1.20 -3.23 2.08
C ALA A 93 0.51 -3.29 0.71
N GLY A 94 1.08 -4.09 -0.18
CA GLY A 94 0.63 -4.18 -1.56
C GLY A 94 -0.66 -4.98 -1.73
N CYS A 95 -1.00 -5.28 -2.98
CA CYS A 95 -2.21 -5.98 -3.37
C CYS A 95 -2.34 -7.33 -2.63
N TRP A 96 -3.59 -7.78 -2.44
CA TRP A 96 -3.96 -8.97 -1.67
C TRP A 96 -3.62 -8.94 -0.17
N SER A 97 -3.11 -7.85 0.41
CA SER A 97 -2.87 -7.78 1.86
C SER A 97 -4.17 -7.67 2.67
N ASP A 98 -4.14 -8.00 3.97
CA ASP A 98 -5.30 -7.85 4.85
C ASP A 98 -5.64 -6.35 5.05
N PRO A 99 -6.87 -5.89 4.72
CA PRO A 99 -7.28 -4.49 4.90
C PRO A 99 -7.17 -3.99 6.34
N ASP A 100 -7.13 -4.92 7.29
CA ASP A 100 -7.00 -4.63 8.71
C ASP A 100 -5.72 -3.87 9.07
N LEU A 101 -4.68 -3.95 8.23
CA LEU A 101 -3.46 -3.17 8.36
C LEU A 101 -3.70 -1.64 8.30
N LEU A 102 -4.81 -1.20 7.69
CA LEU A 102 -5.22 0.21 7.69
C LEU A 102 -5.42 0.75 9.12
N ARG A 103 -5.92 -0.08 10.06
CA ARG A 103 -6.09 0.32 11.46
C ARG A 103 -4.75 0.69 12.11
N LEU A 104 -3.67 0.05 11.66
CA LEU A 104 -2.31 0.21 12.15
C LEU A 104 -1.56 1.32 11.42
N LYS A 105 -2.27 2.13 10.62
CA LYS A 105 -1.67 3.23 9.87
C LYS A 105 -0.56 2.73 8.94
N VAL A 106 -0.81 1.61 8.27
CA VAL A 106 -0.02 1.14 7.13
C VAL A 106 -0.78 1.52 5.87
N VAL A 107 -0.10 2.08 4.87
CA VAL A 107 -0.71 2.37 3.57
C VAL A 107 -1.03 1.05 2.87
N VAL A 108 -2.25 0.86 2.38
CA VAL A 108 -2.66 -0.39 1.73
C VAL A 108 -3.21 -0.15 0.34
N ALA A 109 -2.75 -0.95 -0.62
CA ALA A 109 -3.38 -1.06 -1.92
C ALA A 109 -4.37 -2.22 -1.95
N LEU A 110 -5.67 -1.90 -2.06
CA LEU A 110 -6.74 -2.88 -1.90
C LEU A 110 -7.06 -3.58 -3.22
N ARG A 111 -7.58 -4.81 -3.13
CA ARG A 111 -8.11 -5.57 -4.27
C ARG A 111 -9.59 -5.90 -4.04
N PRO A 112 -10.52 -5.04 -4.49
CA PRO A 112 -11.93 -5.33 -4.35
C PRO A 112 -12.33 -6.46 -5.32
N LYS A 113 -13.29 -7.29 -4.91
CA LYS A 113 -13.84 -8.34 -5.78
C LYS A 113 -14.95 -7.78 -6.67
N THR A 114 -14.57 -7.05 -7.71
CA THR A 114 -15.47 -6.32 -8.62
C THR A 114 -15.92 -7.14 -9.82
N THR A 115 -15.00 -7.89 -10.43
CA THR A 115 -15.20 -8.59 -11.71
C THR A 115 -16.29 -9.67 -11.63
N VAL A 116 -17.18 -9.70 -12.62
CA VAL A 116 -18.27 -10.68 -12.73
C VAL A 116 -18.14 -11.44 -14.04
N ALA A 117 -17.78 -12.73 -13.99
CA ALA A 117 -17.65 -13.60 -15.17
C ALA A 117 -18.66 -14.77 -15.20
N GLY A 118 -19.44 -14.97 -14.15
CA GLY A 118 -20.34 -16.13 -14.03
C GLY A 118 -19.55 -17.44 -14.10
N ASN A 119 -20.02 -18.40 -14.90
CA ASN A 119 -19.34 -19.68 -15.16
C ASN A 119 -18.31 -19.61 -16.32
N LYS A 120 -17.99 -18.41 -16.82
CA LYS A 120 -17.04 -18.21 -17.93
C LYS A 120 -15.64 -17.91 -17.39
N SER A 121 -14.62 -18.19 -18.20
CA SER A 121 -13.22 -17.85 -17.89
C SER A 121 -12.90 -16.36 -18.05
N PHE A 122 -13.74 -15.62 -18.77
CA PHE A 122 -13.59 -14.19 -19.02
C PHE A 122 -14.94 -13.47 -18.93
N PRO A 123 -15.01 -12.26 -18.36
CA PRO A 123 -16.25 -11.50 -18.25
C PRO A 123 -16.85 -11.15 -19.61
N ASP A 124 -18.16 -11.34 -19.73
CA ASP A 124 -18.93 -10.83 -20.86
C ASP A 124 -19.33 -9.38 -20.58
N VAL A 125 -18.43 -8.46 -20.91
CA VAL A 125 -18.60 -7.02 -20.64
C VAL A 125 -19.74 -6.38 -21.47
N PHE A 126 -20.29 -7.10 -22.45
CA PHE A 126 -21.41 -6.67 -23.27
C PHE A 126 -22.76 -7.17 -22.76
N ASP A 127 -22.78 -8.08 -21.77
CA ASP A 127 -24.01 -8.48 -21.10
C ASP A 127 -24.66 -7.23 -20.45
N PRO A 128 -25.93 -6.92 -20.75
CA PRO A 128 -26.61 -5.74 -20.21
C PRO A 128 -26.61 -5.66 -18.68
N GLY A 129 -26.55 -6.80 -17.98
CA GLY A 129 -26.49 -6.90 -16.53
C GLY A 129 -25.09 -6.80 -15.94
N TRP A 130 -24.02 -6.88 -16.75
CA TRP A 130 -22.64 -6.93 -16.27
C TRP A 130 -22.24 -5.65 -15.52
N LYS A 131 -22.48 -4.49 -16.13
CA LYS A 131 -22.11 -3.19 -15.54
C LYS A 131 -22.73 -2.99 -14.16
N SER A 132 -24.03 -3.23 -14.04
CA SER A 132 -24.73 -3.09 -12.75
C SER A 132 -24.25 -4.10 -11.71
N ALA A 133 -23.81 -5.30 -12.12
CA ALA A 133 -23.23 -6.28 -11.21
C ALA A 133 -21.87 -5.82 -10.68
N VAL A 134 -21.00 -5.30 -11.56
CA VAL A 134 -19.71 -4.72 -11.17
C VAL A 134 -19.88 -3.51 -10.27
N GLU A 135 -20.82 -2.60 -10.57
CA GLU A 135 -21.12 -1.43 -9.73
C GLU A 135 -21.58 -1.84 -8.33
N ARG A 136 -22.48 -2.83 -8.21
CA ARG A 136 -22.90 -3.36 -6.90
C ARG A 136 -21.72 -3.92 -6.11
N ASN A 137 -20.84 -4.66 -6.76
CA ASN A 137 -19.65 -5.21 -6.12
C ASN A 137 -18.67 -4.12 -5.71
N ALA A 138 -18.39 -3.15 -6.57
CA ALA A 138 -17.53 -2.01 -6.26
C ALA A 138 -18.09 -1.21 -5.08
N GLN A 139 -19.41 -0.96 -5.05
CA GLN A 139 -20.05 -0.29 -3.92
C GLN A 139 -19.88 -1.09 -2.63
N LYS A 140 -20.14 -2.40 -2.66
CA LYS A 140 -20.01 -3.27 -1.48
C LYS A 140 -18.56 -3.32 -0.96
N GLU A 141 -17.60 -3.51 -1.85
CA GLU A 141 -16.20 -3.79 -1.49
C GLU A 141 -15.40 -2.51 -1.19
N CYS A 142 -15.69 -1.40 -1.88
CA CYS A 142 -14.93 -0.15 -1.71
C CYS A 142 -15.57 0.83 -0.72
N SER A 143 -16.91 0.82 -0.55
CA SER A 143 -17.57 1.79 0.34
C SER A 143 -17.06 1.78 1.79
N PRO A 144 -16.69 0.64 2.40
CA PRO A 144 -16.15 0.62 3.77
C PRO A 144 -14.89 1.50 3.93
N PHE A 145 -14.10 1.66 2.87
CA PHE A 145 -12.81 2.35 2.91
C PHE A 145 -12.79 3.68 2.14
N ARG A 146 -13.94 4.15 1.64
CA ARG A 146 -14.05 5.31 0.74
C ARG A 146 -13.44 6.62 1.27
N ASN A 147 -13.38 6.77 2.59
CA ASN A 147 -12.88 7.98 3.27
C ASN A 147 -11.60 7.70 4.08
N ASP A 148 -11.01 6.51 3.95
CA ASP A 148 -9.79 6.16 4.67
C ASP A 148 -8.56 6.70 3.90
N PRO A 149 -7.82 7.68 4.45
CA PRO A 149 -6.67 8.27 3.76
C PRO A 149 -5.48 7.32 3.66
N TRP A 150 -5.49 6.18 4.35
CA TRP A 150 -4.44 5.15 4.26
C TRP A 150 -4.63 4.19 3.09
N VAL A 151 -5.75 4.28 2.37
CA VAL A 151 -5.95 3.53 1.13
C VAL A 151 -5.20 4.22 -0.01
N LEU A 152 -4.18 3.53 -0.53
CA LEU A 152 -3.43 4.01 -1.71
C LEU A 152 -4.31 4.04 -2.97
N GLY A 153 -5.16 3.02 -3.11
CA GLY A 153 -6.02 2.82 -4.27
C GLY A 153 -6.53 1.38 -4.38
N TYR A 154 -7.19 1.09 -5.49
CA TYR A 154 -7.81 -0.21 -5.76
C TYR A 154 -7.24 -0.84 -7.04
N PHE A 155 -6.83 -2.10 -6.97
CA PHE A 155 -6.46 -2.92 -8.12
C PHE A 155 -7.64 -3.79 -8.55
N THR A 156 -8.06 -3.67 -9.80
CA THR A 156 -9.11 -4.50 -10.43
C THR A 156 -8.57 -5.14 -11.70
N ASP A 157 -9.04 -6.35 -12.00
CA ASP A 157 -8.72 -7.11 -13.22
C ASP A 157 -9.83 -6.95 -14.27
#